data_AF-A0AAX6NCM3-F1
#
_entry.id   AF-A0AAX6NCM3-F1
#
_cell.length_a   1.000
_cell.length_b   1.000
_cell.length_c   1.000
_cell.angle_alpha   90.00
_cell.angle_beta   90.00
_cell.angle_gamma   90.00
#
_symmetry.space_group_name_H-M   'P 1'
#
loop_
_entity.id
_entity.type
_entity.pdbx_description
1 polymer ?
#
loop_
_entity_poly.entity_id
_entity_poly.type
_entity_poly.pdbx_seq_one_letter_code
_entity_poly.pdbx_strand_id
1 'polypeptide(L)'
;MIYRETYNFLLQNVSSREFDACLYSLLKIDWDGVIQATSQEVADAVGTKKKYLKHIVKKYSKLLSRKVLVAFKDKYILNIGKPKNLGFDKRTDRYCKLFSFFYTPEFRSLPLNAKRLILMGAYKMSTTGSEKTVIEYNDIVPSKRSEGNSFFTRGRLLDAIQAIQNSPFKSFANVSMISTIRDRQELVWFSFENGTLDNFEKNHTERDLLRQKMLKAGFLGMLSDSFCEDIQSVGMSIYNKLTKLEKAISKEDGPVRGVKEELLEIARLVYDRSIKKMAIAMNKPDHKDFTTETKKASAYFSAIVRDELTQEMLKYQNQVDNYKDLLSSNEHLRGSYQMELQYDEETGKALLGDSLKTANQTVLDLEKYVRIARVLSNWDEEWVKARANTVVYEKNEAEKSDEVASPKKRVWNSKEEAITHLKSAKKKASEQILKLIALISKNGISTESNKVNANRVEKFEDIRRETVDYRVQVLWKTKEQYESYFDELSKEITVA
;
A
#
# COMPACT_ATOMS: atom_id res chain seq x y z
N MET A 1 3.64 -12.83 -4.22
CA MET A 1 3.37 -13.86 -3.19
C MET A 1 1.97 -14.42 -3.41
N ILE A 2 1.73 -15.69 -3.05
CA ILE A 2 0.40 -16.32 -3.07
C ILE A 2 -0.11 -16.39 -1.63
N TYR A 3 -0.98 -15.46 -1.24
CA TYR A 3 -1.57 -15.45 0.11
C TYR A 3 -2.64 -16.54 0.27
N ARG A 4 -3.02 -16.83 1.52
CA ARG A 4 -4.01 -17.88 1.85
C ARG A 4 -5.31 -17.77 1.06
N GLU A 5 -5.83 -16.56 0.85
CA GLU A 5 -7.04 -16.34 0.07
C GLU A 5 -6.85 -16.72 -1.41
N THR A 6 -5.77 -16.24 -2.03
CA THR A 6 -5.39 -16.57 -3.40
C THR A 6 -5.15 -18.08 -3.55
N TYR A 7 -4.48 -18.70 -2.58
CA TYR A 7 -4.26 -20.14 -2.50
C TYR A 7 -5.58 -20.92 -2.50
N ASN A 8 -6.51 -20.58 -1.60
CA ASN A 8 -7.83 -21.21 -1.53
C ASN A 8 -8.63 -21.02 -2.82
N PHE A 9 -8.54 -19.83 -3.43
CA PHE A 9 -9.18 -19.55 -4.70
C PHE A 9 -8.65 -20.46 -5.83
N LEU A 10 -7.33 -20.58 -5.97
CA LEU A 10 -6.66 -21.45 -6.94
C LEU A 10 -6.97 -22.94 -6.71
N LEU A 11 -7.19 -23.36 -5.46
CA LEU A 11 -7.55 -24.74 -5.19
C LEU A 11 -9.00 -25.06 -5.61
N GLN A 12 -9.94 -24.14 -5.43
CA GLN A 12 -11.37 -24.47 -5.52
C GLN A 12 -12.06 -23.98 -6.81
N ASN A 13 -11.66 -22.83 -7.35
CA ASN A 13 -12.54 -22.04 -8.24
C ASN A 13 -12.00 -21.83 -9.67
N VAL A 14 -10.88 -22.48 -10.00
CA VAL A 14 -10.21 -22.32 -11.29
C VAL A 14 -10.09 -23.65 -12.03
N SER A 15 -10.21 -23.59 -13.36
CA SER A 15 -9.80 -24.65 -14.29
C SER A 15 -8.29 -24.60 -14.53
N SER A 16 -7.74 -25.61 -15.24
CA SER A 16 -6.28 -25.72 -15.45
C SER A 16 -5.65 -24.46 -16.09
N ARG A 17 -6.28 -23.88 -17.12
CA ARG A 17 -5.77 -22.67 -17.78
C ARG A 17 -6.03 -21.40 -16.96
N GLU A 18 -7.11 -21.35 -16.21
CA GLU A 18 -7.40 -20.24 -15.29
C GLU A 18 -6.36 -20.19 -14.16
N PHE A 19 -5.92 -21.36 -13.68
CA PHE A 19 -4.87 -21.50 -12.68
C PHE A 19 -3.57 -20.81 -13.13
N ASP A 20 -3.09 -21.16 -14.32
CA ASP A 20 -1.85 -20.60 -14.88
C ASP A 20 -1.98 -19.09 -15.15
N ALA A 21 -3.12 -18.65 -15.68
CA ALA A 21 -3.40 -17.23 -15.92
C ALA A 21 -3.40 -16.41 -14.62
N CYS A 22 -3.99 -16.94 -13.54
CA CYS A 22 -3.96 -16.30 -12.24
C CYS A 22 -2.53 -16.23 -11.67
N LEU A 23 -1.75 -17.32 -11.75
CA LEU A 23 -0.36 -17.34 -11.28
C LEU A 23 0.52 -16.34 -12.03
N TYR A 24 0.41 -16.29 -13.36
CA TYR A 24 1.15 -15.33 -14.17
C TYR A 24 0.72 -13.89 -13.87
N SER A 25 -0.59 -13.65 -13.69
CA SER A 25 -1.10 -12.33 -13.33
C SER A 25 -0.52 -11.83 -12.01
N LEU A 26 -0.33 -12.69 -11.00
CA LEU A 26 0.29 -12.32 -9.71
C LEU A 26 1.73 -11.80 -9.84
N LEU A 27 2.46 -12.13 -10.90
CA LEU A 27 3.79 -11.56 -11.18
C LEU A 27 3.72 -10.15 -11.78
N LYS A 28 2.55 -9.77 -12.29
CA LYS A 28 2.33 -8.56 -13.08
C LYS A 28 1.37 -7.59 -12.40
N ILE A 29 1.08 -7.79 -11.11
CA ILE A 29 0.28 -6.84 -10.31
C ILE A 29 1.17 -5.72 -9.77
N ASP A 30 0.65 -4.49 -9.77
CA ASP A 30 1.25 -3.41 -9.01
C ASP A 30 0.79 -3.41 -7.54
N TRP A 31 1.20 -2.39 -6.79
CA TRP A 31 0.80 -2.23 -5.39
C TRP A 31 -0.70 -2.07 -5.16
N ASP A 32 -1.44 -1.57 -6.16
CA ASP A 32 -2.89 -1.40 -6.09
C ASP A 32 -3.65 -2.69 -6.49
N GLY A 33 -2.91 -3.74 -6.87
CA GLY A 33 -3.46 -4.98 -7.39
C GLY A 33 -3.86 -4.91 -8.86
N VAL A 34 -3.52 -3.82 -9.57
CA VAL A 34 -3.81 -3.68 -11.01
C VAL A 34 -2.85 -4.57 -11.78
N ILE A 35 -3.40 -5.45 -12.62
CA ILE A 35 -2.62 -6.27 -13.54
C ILE A 35 -2.14 -5.35 -14.67
N GLN A 36 -0.81 -5.14 -14.73
CA GLN A 36 -0.19 -4.27 -15.72
C GLN A 36 0.03 -4.96 -17.06
N ALA A 37 0.06 -6.30 -17.08
CA ALA A 37 0.19 -7.08 -18.29
C ALA A 37 -1.07 -7.02 -19.16
N THR A 38 -0.88 -6.96 -20.48
CA THR A 38 -2.00 -7.00 -21.42
C THR A 38 -2.61 -8.40 -21.51
N SER A 39 -3.88 -8.52 -21.89
CA SER A 39 -4.50 -9.85 -22.09
C SER A 39 -3.79 -10.68 -23.16
N GLN A 40 -3.05 -10.04 -24.08
CA GLN A 40 -2.25 -10.74 -25.09
C GLN A 40 -0.99 -11.34 -24.44
N GLU A 41 -0.25 -10.55 -23.66
CA GLU A 41 0.93 -11.02 -22.94
C GLU A 41 0.60 -12.19 -21.99
N VAL A 42 -0.52 -12.10 -21.26
CA VAL A 42 -0.96 -13.22 -20.40
C VAL A 42 -1.33 -14.45 -21.23
N ALA A 43 -1.97 -14.26 -22.39
CA ALA A 43 -2.35 -15.36 -23.27
C ALA A 43 -1.12 -16.09 -23.81
N ASP A 44 -0.11 -15.34 -24.26
CA ASP A 44 1.13 -15.87 -24.83
C ASP A 44 1.94 -16.60 -23.74
N ALA A 45 2.07 -16.00 -22.55
CA ALA A 45 2.77 -16.62 -21.43
C ALA A 45 2.13 -17.93 -20.95
N VAL A 46 0.80 -18.04 -21.02
CA VAL A 46 0.06 -19.25 -20.59
C VAL A 46 -0.14 -20.25 -21.74
N GLY A 47 0.19 -19.89 -22.98
CA GLY A 47 -0.01 -20.77 -24.14
C GLY A 47 -1.48 -20.92 -24.54
N THR A 48 -2.24 -19.83 -24.53
CA THR A 48 -3.66 -19.80 -24.89
C THR A 48 -4.00 -18.62 -25.80
N LYS A 49 -5.26 -18.51 -26.23
CA LYS A 49 -5.71 -17.42 -27.13
C LYS A 49 -6.25 -16.23 -26.33
N LYS A 50 -6.01 -15.00 -26.80
CA LYS A 50 -6.58 -13.76 -26.23
C LYS A 50 -8.10 -13.83 -26.02
N LYS A 51 -8.84 -14.49 -26.93
CA LYS A 51 -10.29 -14.73 -26.80
C LYS A 51 -10.63 -15.47 -25.50
N TYR A 52 -9.84 -16.48 -25.14
CA TYR A 52 -10.04 -17.24 -23.91
C TYR A 52 -9.78 -16.40 -22.66
N LEU A 53 -8.75 -15.54 -22.67
CA LEU A 53 -8.51 -14.61 -21.56
C LEU A 53 -9.67 -13.63 -21.37
N LYS A 54 -10.26 -13.11 -22.45
CA LYS A 54 -11.47 -12.28 -22.36
C LYS A 54 -12.64 -13.04 -21.69
N HIS A 55 -12.77 -14.34 -21.94
CA HIS A 55 -13.77 -15.16 -21.26
C HIS A 55 -13.46 -15.33 -19.77
N ILE A 56 -12.19 -15.55 -19.39
CA ILE A 56 -11.75 -15.63 -17.99
C ILE A 56 -12.07 -14.34 -17.25
N VAL A 57 -11.69 -13.20 -17.83
CA VAL A 57 -12.00 -11.86 -17.30
C VAL A 57 -13.50 -11.69 -17.13
N LYS A 58 -14.29 -11.96 -18.18
CA LYS A 58 -15.76 -11.84 -18.11
C LYS A 58 -16.37 -12.77 -17.04
N LYS A 59 -15.81 -13.96 -16.84
CA LYS A 59 -16.25 -14.90 -15.81
C LYS A 59 -16.01 -14.35 -14.42
N TYR A 60 -14.80 -13.85 -14.15
CA TYR A 60 -14.36 -13.40 -12.82
C TYR A 60 -14.71 -11.95 -12.47
N SER A 61 -15.21 -11.18 -13.43
CA SER A 61 -15.75 -9.83 -13.21
C SER A 61 -17.25 -9.80 -12.88
N LYS A 62 -17.96 -10.94 -12.93
CA LYS A 62 -19.39 -11.00 -12.58
C LYS A 62 -19.62 -10.91 -11.07
N LEU A 63 -20.73 -10.29 -10.67
CA LEU A 63 -21.15 -10.16 -9.27
C LEU A 63 -21.27 -11.53 -8.56
N LEU A 64 -21.76 -12.55 -9.28
CA LEU A 64 -21.88 -13.93 -8.79
C LEU A 64 -20.51 -14.64 -8.59
N SER A 65 -19.41 -14.04 -9.06
CA SER A 65 -18.08 -14.66 -9.09
C SER A 65 -17.09 -14.04 -8.10
N ARG A 66 -17.48 -13.81 -6.84
CA ARG A 66 -16.62 -13.22 -5.77
C ARG A 66 -15.90 -11.90 -6.13
N LYS A 67 -16.19 -11.30 -7.30
CA LYS A 67 -15.49 -10.15 -7.91
C LYS A 67 -13.96 -10.30 -7.88
N VAL A 68 -13.44 -11.44 -8.33
CA VAL A 68 -12.00 -11.73 -8.33
C VAL A 68 -11.22 -10.79 -9.25
N LEU A 69 -11.84 -10.40 -10.38
CA LEU A 69 -11.28 -9.40 -11.30
C LEU A 69 -12.22 -8.20 -11.39
N VAL A 70 -11.80 -7.04 -10.91
CA VAL A 70 -12.59 -5.81 -10.97
C VAL A 70 -12.08 -4.95 -12.11
N ALA A 71 -12.97 -4.50 -13.01
CA ALA A 71 -12.59 -3.58 -14.07
C ALA A 71 -12.07 -2.27 -13.48
N PHE A 72 -10.93 -1.79 -13.97
CA PHE A 72 -10.30 -0.56 -13.53
C PHE A 72 -9.68 0.15 -14.74
N LYS A 73 -10.35 1.21 -15.21
CA LYS A 73 -10.00 1.90 -16.46
C LYS A 73 -9.96 0.90 -17.63
N ASP A 74 -8.84 0.84 -18.34
CA ASP A 74 -8.53 -0.09 -19.43
C ASP A 74 -7.92 -1.43 -18.95
N LYS A 75 -7.82 -1.63 -17.63
CA LYS A 75 -7.17 -2.77 -16.98
C LYS A 75 -8.09 -3.45 -15.96
N TYR A 76 -7.53 -4.40 -15.21
CA TYR A 76 -8.24 -5.17 -14.18
C TYR A 76 -7.46 -5.21 -12.88
N ILE A 77 -8.16 -5.05 -11.76
CA ILE A 77 -7.64 -5.28 -10.42
C ILE A 77 -7.88 -6.73 -10.03
N LEU A 78 -6.82 -7.41 -9.60
CA LEU A 78 -6.91 -8.72 -8.97
C LEU A 78 -7.29 -8.54 -7.50
N ASN A 79 -8.56 -8.78 -7.20
CA ASN A 79 -9.17 -8.57 -5.89
C ASN A 79 -9.20 -9.87 -5.07
N ILE A 80 -8.06 -10.58 -5.04
CA ILE A 80 -7.84 -11.75 -4.18
C ILE A 80 -6.46 -11.67 -3.55
N GLY A 81 -6.38 -11.87 -2.23
CA GLY A 81 -5.14 -11.73 -1.46
C GLY A 81 -5.05 -10.38 -0.77
N LYS A 82 -3.84 -9.83 -0.68
CA LYS A 82 -3.57 -8.57 0.04
C LYS A 82 -3.06 -7.44 -0.87
N PRO A 83 -3.77 -7.06 -1.96
CA PRO A 83 -3.42 -5.84 -2.68
C PRO A 83 -3.51 -4.62 -1.75
N LYS A 84 -2.69 -3.60 -1.97
CA LYS A 84 -2.57 -2.36 -1.17
C LYS A 84 -2.04 -2.51 0.26
N ASN A 85 -1.97 -3.71 0.83
CA ASN A 85 -1.28 -3.95 2.09
C ASN A 85 0.12 -4.49 1.83
N LEU A 86 1.08 -3.57 1.70
CA LEU A 86 2.47 -3.88 1.39
C LEU A 86 3.27 -4.41 2.59
N GLY A 87 2.67 -4.41 3.78
CA GLY A 87 3.25 -4.97 4.98
C GLY A 87 3.13 -6.48 5.04
N PHE A 88 4.18 -7.15 5.53
CA PHE A 88 4.16 -8.57 5.85
C PHE A 88 4.20 -8.76 7.37
N ASP A 89 3.20 -9.45 7.93
CA ASP A 89 3.18 -9.81 9.34
C ASP A 89 3.52 -11.29 9.52
N LYS A 90 4.74 -11.59 10.00
CA LYS A 90 5.21 -12.95 10.26
C LYS A 90 4.27 -13.79 11.17
N ARG A 91 3.49 -13.15 12.04
CA ARG A 91 2.60 -13.84 12.99
C ARG A 91 1.30 -14.29 12.33
N THR A 92 0.77 -13.49 11.41
CA THR A 92 -0.57 -13.69 10.83
C THR A 92 -0.52 -14.14 9.37
N ASP A 93 0.55 -13.81 8.65
CA ASP A 93 0.65 -14.01 7.21
C ASP A 93 1.41 -15.27 6.85
N ARG A 94 0.65 -16.22 6.30
CA ARG A 94 1.18 -17.41 5.63
C ARG A 94 0.98 -17.27 4.13
N TYR A 95 2.05 -17.48 3.37
CA TYR A 95 2.04 -17.36 1.92
C TYR A 95 2.91 -18.43 1.27
N CYS A 96 2.64 -18.69 0.00
CA CYS A 96 3.54 -19.41 -0.89
C CYS A 96 4.36 -18.41 -1.72
N LYS A 97 5.66 -18.66 -1.85
CA LYS A 97 6.51 -17.91 -2.79
C LYS A 97 6.03 -18.18 -4.23
N LEU A 98 6.31 -17.25 -5.14
CA LEU A 98 6.02 -17.44 -6.56
C LEU A 98 7.18 -18.24 -7.18
N PHE A 99 7.30 -19.52 -6.83
CA PHE A 99 8.41 -20.37 -7.29
C PHE A 99 8.51 -20.41 -8.81
N SER A 100 9.73 -20.42 -9.34
CA SER A 100 9.98 -20.34 -10.78
C SER A 100 9.40 -21.53 -11.54
N PHE A 101 9.35 -22.71 -10.92
CA PHE A 101 8.75 -23.90 -11.54
C PHE A 101 7.28 -23.70 -11.93
N PHE A 102 6.52 -22.81 -11.27
CA PHE A 102 5.12 -22.52 -11.62
C PHE A 102 4.95 -21.94 -13.02
N TYR A 103 6.00 -21.34 -13.58
CA TYR A 103 5.98 -20.62 -14.85
C TYR A 103 6.57 -21.42 -16.00
N THR A 104 6.95 -22.67 -15.74
CA THR A 104 7.59 -23.56 -16.70
C THR A 104 6.56 -24.26 -17.63
N PRO A 105 6.94 -24.64 -18.86
CA PRO A 105 6.11 -25.51 -19.70
C PRO A 105 5.70 -26.83 -19.01
N GLU A 106 6.61 -27.41 -18.22
CA GLU A 106 6.43 -28.66 -17.50
C GLU A 106 5.28 -28.56 -16.51
N PHE A 107 5.24 -27.51 -15.69
CA PHE A 107 4.11 -27.27 -14.80
C PHE A 107 2.81 -26.99 -15.56
N ARG A 108 2.87 -26.18 -16.63
CA ARG A 108 1.67 -25.83 -17.43
C ARG A 108 1.01 -27.07 -18.05
N SER A 109 1.80 -28.09 -18.40
CA SER A 109 1.32 -29.36 -18.97
C SER A 109 0.56 -30.24 -17.99
N LEU A 110 0.70 -30.01 -16.68
CA LEU A 110 0.07 -30.85 -15.65
C LEU A 110 -1.46 -30.74 -15.67
N PRO A 111 -2.18 -31.83 -15.33
CA PRO A 111 -3.62 -31.77 -15.11
C PRO A 111 -3.93 -30.92 -13.87
N LEU A 112 -5.16 -30.40 -13.80
CA LEU A 112 -5.59 -29.47 -12.74
C LEU A 112 -5.35 -30.00 -11.32
N ASN A 113 -5.65 -31.28 -11.07
CA ASN A 113 -5.46 -31.86 -9.73
C ASN A 113 -3.98 -32.02 -9.38
N ALA A 114 -3.10 -32.32 -10.35
CA ALA A 114 -1.65 -32.29 -10.13
C ALA A 114 -1.15 -30.87 -9.79
N LYS A 115 -1.61 -29.84 -10.52
CA LYS A 115 -1.29 -28.44 -10.22
C LYS A 115 -1.72 -28.03 -8.81
N ARG A 116 -2.94 -28.43 -8.41
CA ARG A 116 -3.45 -28.20 -7.05
C ARG A 116 -2.58 -28.88 -6.01
N LEU A 117 -2.22 -30.16 -6.22
CA LEU A 117 -1.38 -30.92 -5.29
C LEU A 117 0.00 -30.28 -5.11
N ILE A 118 0.64 -29.87 -6.22
CA ILE A 118 1.92 -29.16 -6.18
C ILE A 118 1.78 -27.81 -5.45
N LEU A 119 0.71 -27.05 -5.67
CA LEU A 119 0.47 -25.80 -4.95
C LEU A 119 0.30 -26.04 -3.43
N MET A 120 -0.37 -27.11 -3.01
CA MET A 120 -0.47 -27.50 -1.60
C MET A 120 0.92 -27.79 -1.00
N GLY A 121 1.73 -28.61 -1.68
CA GLY A 121 3.11 -28.90 -1.28
C GLY A 121 3.99 -27.65 -1.22
N ALA A 122 3.93 -26.80 -2.25
CA ALA A 122 4.70 -25.55 -2.33
C ALA A 122 4.31 -24.54 -1.25
N TYR A 123 3.02 -24.47 -0.91
CA TYR A 123 2.53 -23.65 0.20
C TYR A 123 3.05 -24.18 1.54
N LYS A 124 3.06 -25.50 1.74
CA LYS A 124 3.67 -26.11 2.93
C LYS A 124 5.16 -25.81 2.99
N MET A 125 5.90 -26.03 1.89
CA MET A 125 7.33 -25.72 1.77
C MET A 125 7.66 -24.27 2.12
N SER A 126 6.89 -23.31 1.62
CA SER A 126 7.10 -21.88 1.94
C SER A 126 6.84 -21.55 3.41
N THR A 127 5.92 -22.26 4.05
CA THR A 127 5.53 -22.00 5.45
C THR A 127 6.41 -22.74 6.46
N THR A 128 6.93 -23.92 6.10
CA THR A 128 7.85 -24.69 6.96
C THR A 128 9.32 -24.35 6.70
N GLY A 129 9.65 -23.76 5.55
CA GLY A 129 11.04 -23.50 5.16
C GLY A 129 11.83 -24.78 4.85
N SER A 130 11.15 -25.87 4.44
CA SER A 130 11.78 -27.14 4.11
C SER A 130 11.34 -27.62 2.72
N GLU A 131 12.28 -28.10 1.91
CA GLU A 131 12.04 -28.67 0.58
C GLU A 131 11.49 -30.11 0.63
N LYS A 132 11.55 -30.72 1.81
CA LYS A 132 10.90 -31.98 2.12
C LYS A 132 9.73 -31.71 3.06
N THR A 133 8.52 -31.96 2.58
CA THR A 133 7.31 -31.67 3.36
C THR A 133 6.31 -32.82 3.32
N VAL A 134 5.46 -32.84 4.34
CA VAL A 134 4.43 -33.86 4.51
C VAL A 134 3.10 -33.17 4.75
N ILE A 135 2.06 -33.70 4.14
CA ILE A 135 0.67 -33.31 4.36
C ILE A 135 -0.12 -34.57 4.71
N GLU A 136 -0.94 -34.50 5.74
CA GLU A 136 -1.80 -35.61 6.13
C GLU A 136 -2.83 -35.90 5.03
N TYR A 137 -3.14 -37.18 4.79
CA TYR A 137 -4.11 -37.56 3.76
C TYR A 137 -5.46 -36.87 3.98
N ASN A 138 -5.92 -36.78 5.23
CA ASN A 138 -7.22 -36.19 5.60
C ASN A 138 -7.28 -34.67 5.34
N ASP A 139 -6.14 -33.97 5.29
CA ASP A 139 -6.08 -32.55 4.93
C ASP A 139 -6.30 -32.33 3.43
N ILE A 140 -6.04 -33.36 2.61
CA ILE A 140 -6.18 -33.32 1.15
C ILE A 140 -7.53 -33.93 0.74
N VAL A 141 -7.85 -35.11 1.25
CA VAL A 141 -9.09 -35.84 0.99
C VAL A 141 -9.93 -35.80 2.26
N PRO A 142 -11.00 -34.99 2.31
CA PRO A 142 -11.79 -34.83 3.52
C PRO A 142 -12.52 -36.13 3.90
N SER A 143 -12.56 -36.43 5.21
CA SER A 143 -13.25 -37.60 5.78
C SER A 143 -14.76 -37.58 5.56
N LYS A 144 -15.37 -36.39 5.55
CA LYS A 144 -16.80 -36.20 5.23
C LYS A 144 -16.96 -35.17 4.12
N ARG A 145 -17.96 -35.37 3.24
CA ARG A 145 -18.32 -34.40 2.20
C ARG A 145 -18.65 -33.00 2.74
N SER A 146 -19.08 -32.90 4.00
CA SER A 146 -19.40 -31.64 4.69
C SER A 146 -18.20 -30.94 5.34
N GLU A 147 -17.04 -31.58 5.46
CA GLU A 147 -15.85 -31.06 6.18
C GLU A 147 -14.90 -30.23 5.28
N GLY A 148 -15.38 -29.73 4.13
CA GLY A 148 -14.60 -28.88 3.22
C GLY A 148 -13.70 -29.63 2.23
N ASN A 149 -13.12 -28.90 1.26
CA ASN A 149 -12.24 -29.36 0.15
C ASN A 149 -12.72 -30.58 -0.68
N SER A 150 -13.91 -30.51 -1.28
CA SER A 150 -14.46 -31.62 -2.10
C SER A 150 -13.79 -31.88 -3.48
N PHE A 151 -12.65 -31.24 -3.78
CA PHE A 151 -12.01 -31.37 -5.10
C PHE A 151 -11.14 -32.62 -5.24
N PHE A 152 -10.56 -33.14 -4.17
CA PHE A 152 -9.84 -34.42 -4.18
C PHE A 152 -10.72 -35.57 -3.67
N THR A 153 -10.65 -36.68 -4.39
CA THR A 153 -11.03 -38.03 -3.91
C THR A 153 -9.75 -38.87 -3.89
N ARG A 154 -9.76 -40.02 -3.21
CA ARG A 154 -8.60 -40.95 -3.22
C ARG A 154 -8.09 -41.22 -4.64
N GLY A 155 -8.99 -41.55 -5.57
CA GLY A 155 -8.67 -41.78 -6.97
C GLY A 155 -8.00 -40.56 -7.62
N ARG A 156 -8.62 -39.38 -7.52
CA ARG A 156 -8.05 -38.14 -8.09
C ARG A 156 -6.68 -37.76 -7.50
N LEU A 157 -6.43 -38.11 -6.23
CA LEU A 157 -5.14 -37.91 -5.60
C LEU A 157 -4.09 -38.85 -6.19
N LEU A 158 -4.40 -40.15 -6.32
CA LEU A 158 -3.51 -41.13 -6.93
C LEU A 158 -3.22 -40.78 -8.40
N ASP A 159 -4.25 -40.41 -9.17
CA ASP A 159 -4.10 -39.96 -10.56
C ASP A 159 -3.20 -38.72 -10.66
N ALA A 160 -3.34 -37.78 -9.72
CA ALA A 160 -2.50 -36.58 -9.67
C ALA A 160 -1.03 -36.90 -9.36
N ILE A 161 -0.78 -37.81 -8.41
CA ILE A 161 0.57 -38.28 -8.07
C ILE A 161 1.19 -38.97 -9.30
N GLN A 162 0.45 -39.87 -9.94
CA GLN A 162 0.93 -40.58 -11.12
C GLN A 162 1.20 -39.62 -12.29
N ALA A 163 0.33 -38.61 -12.49
CA ALA A 163 0.52 -37.60 -13.52
C ALA A 163 1.80 -36.78 -13.29
N ILE A 164 2.13 -36.44 -12.04
CA ILE A 164 3.38 -35.75 -11.70
C ILE A 164 4.58 -36.65 -12.01
N GLN A 165 4.55 -37.90 -11.53
CA GLN A 165 5.64 -38.86 -11.68
C GLN A 165 5.92 -39.26 -13.15
N ASN A 166 4.89 -39.28 -13.99
CA ASN A 166 5.02 -39.61 -15.41
C ASN A 166 5.33 -38.39 -16.29
N SER A 167 5.31 -37.19 -15.73
CA SER A 167 5.60 -35.96 -16.45
C SER A 167 7.05 -35.53 -16.32
N PRO A 168 7.56 -34.68 -17.23
CA PRO A 168 8.85 -34.01 -17.07
C PRO A 168 8.96 -33.20 -15.76
N PHE A 169 7.83 -32.81 -15.15
CA PHE A 169 7.82 -32.06 -13.90
C PHE A 169 8.42 -32.83 -12.70
N LYS A 170 8.58 -34.16 -12.80
CA LYS A 170 9.21 -35.00 -11.77
C LYS A 170 10.60 -34.51 -11.36
N SER A 171 11.33 -33.85 -12.27
CA SER A 171 12.65 -33.27 -11.94
C SER A 171 12.57 -32.18 -10.87
N PHE A 172 11.49 -31.39 -10.85
CA PHE A 172 11.29 -30.30 -9.89
C PHE A 172 10.72 -30.79 -8.56
N ALA A 173 9.81 -31.78 -8.61
CA ALA A 173 9.18 -32.30 -7.41
C ALA A 173 8.79 -33.78 -7.56
N ASN A 174 9.18 -34.58 -6.57
CA ASN A 174 8.71 -35.95 -6.41
C ASN A 174 7.63 -35.99 -5.33
N VAL A 175 6.50 -36.62 -5.64
CA VAL A 175 5.35 -36.77 -4.74
C VAL A 175 5.04 -38.25 -4.60
N SER A 176 4.84 -38.71 -3.36
CA SER A 176 4.53 -40.10 -3.07
C SER A 176 3.60 -40.22 -1.87
N MET A 177 2.75 -41.25 -1.87
CA MET A 177 1.97 -41.63 -0.69
C MET A 177 2.81 -42.57 0.19
N ILE A 178 2.89 -42.29 1.48
CA ILE A 178 3.58 -43.11 2.48
C ILE A 178 2.62 -43.42 3.63
N SER A 179 2.87 -44.50 4.36
CA SER A 179 2.13 -44.83 5.59
C SER A 179 3.06 -44.87 6.78
N THR A 180 2.60 -44.39 7.93
CA THR A 180 3.38 -44.50 9.17
C THR A 180 3.38 -45.94 9.67
N ILE A 181 4.55 -46.44 10.09
CA ILE A 181 4.71 -47.83 10.52
C ILE A 181 3.89 -48.13 11.78
N ARG A 182 3.77 -47.16 12.70
CA ARG A 182 3.07 -47.33 13.98
C ARG A 182 1.55 -47.22 13.87
N ASP A 183 1.06 -46.17 13.21
CA ASP A 183 -0.37 -45.81 13.27
C ASP A 183 -1.10 -46.08 11.94
N ARG A 184 -0.38 -46.58 10.92
CA ARG A 184 -0.87 -46.76 9.54
C ARG A 184 -1.54 -45.51 8.95
N GLN A 185 -1.15 -44.34 9.44
CA GLN A 185 -1.67 -43.08 8.92
C GLN A 185 -1.08 -42.83 7.54
N GLU A 186 -1.94 -42.56 6.57
CA GLU A 186 -1.52 -42.21 5.22
C GLU A 186 -1.12 -40.74 5.15
N LEU A 187 0.04 -40.50 4.58
CA LEU A 187 0.65 -39.19 4.42
C LEU A 187 1.06 -39.01 2.95
N VAL A 188 0.99 -37.78 2.47
CA VAL A 188 1.54 -37.41 1.17
C VAL A 188 2.87 -36.69 1.38
N TRP A 189 3.93 -37.34 0.92
CA TRP A 189 5.30 -36.86 0.97
C TRP A 189 5.65 -36.09 -0.29
N PHE A 190 6.21 -34.89 -0.12
CA PHE A 190 6.75 -34.04 -1.18
C PHE A 190 8.25 -33.89 -0.98
N SER A 191 9.02 -34.14 -2.04
CA SER A 191 10.45 -33.84 -2.11
C SER A 191 10.69 -32.93 -3.31
N PHE A 192 10.89 -31.64 -3.05
CA PHE A 192 11.30 -30.67 -4.06
C PHE A 192 12.81 -30.79 -4.32
N GLU A 193 13.24 -30.35 -5.49
CA GLU A 193 14.67 -30.26 -5.85
C GLU A 193 15.40 -29.32 -4.87
N ASN A 194 16.66 -29.66 -4.56
CA ASN A 194 17.46 -28.84 -3.64
C ASN A 194 17.67 -27.42 -4.22
N GLY A 195 17.44 -26.40 -3.40
CA GLY A 195 17.55 -24.99 -3.80
C GLY A 195 16.25 -24.39 -4.37
N THR A 196 15.16 -25.17 -4.45
CA THR A 196 13.85 -24.67 -4.86
C THR A 196 13.33 -23.56 -3.93
N LEU A 197 13.67 -23.59 -2.63
CA LEU A 197 13.24 -22.55 -1.69
C LEU A 197 13.71 -21.14 -2.07
N ASP A 198 14.88 -21.05 -2.71
CA ASP A 198 15.50 -19.79 -3.13
C ASP A 198 15.20 -19.45 -4.60
N ASN A 199 14.69 -20.42 -5.36
CA ASN A 199 14.32 -20.25 -6.77
C ASN A 199 12.87 -19.75 -6.93
N PHE A 200 12.69 -18.43 -6.83
CA PHE A 200 11.38 -17.79 -6.98
C PHE A 200 11.43 -16.51 -7.80
N GLU A 201 10.34 -16.27 -8.52
CA GLU A 201 10.14 -15.07 -9.32
C GLU A 201 9.76 -13.89 -8.42
N LYS A 202 10.46 -12.78 -8.61
CA LYS A 202 10.15 -11.52 -7.94
C LYS A 202 9.23 -10.69 -8.84
N ASN A 203 8.22 -10.08 -8.22
CA ASN A 203 7.37 -9.13 -8.92
C ASN A 203 8.10 -7.78 -9.02
N HIS A 204 8.55 -7.45 -10.23
CA HIS A 204 9.24 -6.19 -10.55
C HIS A 204 8.34 -5.11 -11.14
N THR A 205 7.02 -5.34 -11.19
CA THR A 205 6.04 -4.47 -11.87
C THR A 205 6.13 -3.01 -11.40
N GLU A 206 6.30 -2.78 -10.09
CA GLU A 206 6.39 -1.41 -9.58
C GLU A 206 7.70 -0.71 -10.00
N ARG A 207 8.79 -1.45 -10.18
CA ARG A 207 10.06 -0.90 -10.70
C ARG A 207 9.93 -0.53 -12.16
N ASP A 208 9.25 -1.36 -12.94
CA ASP A 208 8.97 -1.08 -14.35
C ASP A 208 8.07 0.15 -14.50
N LEU A 209 7.04 0.27 -13.65
CA LEU A 209 6.19 1.47 -13.60
C LEU A 209 6.97 2.72 -13.19
N LEU A 210 7.89 2.61 -12.22
CA LEU A 210 8.77 3.72 -11.83
C LEU A 210 9.59 4.19 -13.04
N ARG A 211 10.26 3.28 -13.76
CA ARG A 211 11.03 3.61 -14.97
C ARG A 211 10.17 4.28 -16.03
N GLN A 212 8.99 3.72 -16.31
CA GLN A 212 8.06 4.31 -17.27
C GLN A 212 7.60 5.71 -16.86
N LYS A 213 7.32 5.95 -15.56
CA LYS A 213 6.90 7.25 -15.05
C LYS A 213 8.03 8.28 -15.11
N MET A 214 9.27 7.89 -14.77
CA MET A 214 10.46 8.73 -14.90
C MET A 214 10.71 9.12 -16.37
N LEU A 215 10.62 8.15 -17.29
CA LEU A 215 10.77 8.39 -18.72
C LEU A 215 9.70 9.35 -19.26
N LYS A 216 8.43 9.12 -18.91
CA LYS A 216 7.31 10.01 -19.29
C LYS A 216 7.43 11.41 -18.70
N ALA A 217 8.11 11.55 -17.57
CA ALA A 217 8.39 12.83 -16.94
C ALA A 217 9.64 13.53 -17.52
N GLY A 218 10.29 12.95 -18.53
CA GLY A 218 11.38 13.57 -19.27
C GLY A 218 12.79 13.20 -18.80
N PHE A 219 12.95 12.19 -17.93
CA PHE A 219 14.27 11.65 -17.60
C PHE A 219 14.63 10.50 -18.54
N LEU A 220 15.57 10.73 -19.46
CA LEU A 220 15.97 9.77 -20.50
C LEU A 220 17.13 8.84 -20.07
N GLY A 221 17.70 9.06 -18.88
CA GLY A 221 18.81 8.24 -18.38
C GLY A 221 18.38 6.82 -18.03
N MET A 222 19.30 5.87 -18.14
CA MET A 222 19.07 4.51 -17.65
C MET A 222 19.10 4.49 -16.12
N LEU A 223 18.10 3.85 -15.51
CA LEU A 223 17.99 3.70 -14.05
C LEU A 223 18.41 2.29 -13.64
N SER A 224 19.42 2.20 -12.77
CA SER A 224 19.87 0.95 -12.17
C SER A 224 18.78 0.31 -11.29
N ASP A 225 18.84 -1.01 -11.12
CA ASP A 225 17.91 -1.71 -10.22
C ASP A 225 18.04 -1.25 -8.77
N SER A 226 19.27 -0.98 -8.30
CA SER A 226 19.53 -0.48 -6.94
C SER A 226 18.87 0.88 -6.68
N PHE A 227 18.90 1.77 -7.67
CA PHE A 227 18.18 3.04 -7.60
C PHE A 227 16.66 2.80 -7.46
N CYS A 228 16.10 1.96 -8.34
CA CYS A 228 14.68 1.65 -8.31
C CYS A 228 14.25 1.00 -6.98
N GLU A 229 15.08 0.13 -6.41
CA GLU A 229 14.86 -0.49 -5.11
C GLU A 229 14.79 0.52 -3.96
N ASP A 230 15.72 1.48 -3.95
CA ASP A 230 15.77 2.50 -2.91
C ASP A 230 14.56 3.45 -2.99
N ILE A 231 14.16 3.87 -4.20
CA ILE A 231 12.95 4.70 -4.40
C ILE A 231 11.68 3.92 -4.05
N GLN A 232 11.60 2.65 -4.46
CA GLN A 232 10.48 1.76 -4.13
C GLN A 232 10.36 1.56 -2.61
N SER A 233 11.48 1.45 -1.90
CA SER A 233 11.49 1.33 -0.43
C SER A 233 10.87 2.54 0.25
N VAL A 234 11.21 3.76 -0.22
CA VAL A 234 10.59 5.00 0.27
C VAL A 234 9.10 5.00 -0.01
N GLY A 235 8.67 4.65 -1.22
CA GLY A 235 7.25 4.54 -1.57
C GLY A 235 6.50 3.57 -0.65
N MET A 236 7.03 2.37 -0.45
CA MET A 236 6.45 1.34 0.43
C MET A 236 6.33 1.82 1.88
N SER A 237 7.29 2.63 2.35
CA SER A 237 7.24 3.21 3.69
C SER A 237 6.05 4.15 3.91
N ILE A 238 5.58 4.85 2.86
CA ILE A 238 4.40 5.72 2.92
C ILE A 238 3.17 4.89 3.23
N TYR A 239 2.90 3.87 2.41
CA TYR A 239 1.77 2.95 2.56
C TYR A 239 1.73 2.32 3.96
N ASN A 240 2.87 1.78 4.40
CA ASN A 240 2.98 1.09 5.68
C ASN A 240 2.75 2.03 6.86
N LYS A 241 3.35 3.23 6.83
CA LYS A 241 3.19 4.21 7.91
C LYS A 241 1.77 4.75 8.00
N LEU A 242 1.16 5.17 6.89
CA LEU A 242 -0.22 5.67 6.89
C LEU A 242 -1.21 4.60 7.38
N THR A 243 -1.05 3.35 6.93
CA THR A 243 -1.89 2.23 7.39
C THR A 243 -1.69 1.93 8.88
N LYS A 244 -0.45 2.02 9.38
CA LYS A 244 -0.13 1.80 10.79
C LYS A 244 -0.74 2.89 11.68
N LEU A 245 -0.62 4.16 11.28
CA LEU A 245 -1.19 5.30 12.00
C LEU A 245 -2.70 5.19 12.04
N GLU A 246 -3.36 4.96 10.90
CA GLU A 246 -4.82 4.81 10.89
C GLU A 246 -5.29 3.63 11.75
N LYS A 247 -4.56 2.51 11.74
CA LYS A 247 -4.88 1.37 12.61
C LYS A 247 -4.73 1.71 14.10
N ALA A 248 -3.79 2.58 14.47
CA ALA A 248 -3.62 3.02 15.86
C ALA A 248 -4.79 3.92 16.28
N ILE A 249 -5.07 4.96 15.51
CA ILE A 249 -6.16 5.90 15.82
C ILE A 249 -7.53 5.18 15.75
N SER A 250 -7.70 4.17 14.88
CA SER A 250 -8.94 3.39 14.80
C SER A 250 -9.20 2.49 16.00
N LYS A 251 -8.15 2.14 16.76
CA LYS A 251 -8.32 1.43 18.03
C LYS A 251 -8.73 2.37 19.16
N GLU A 252 -8.33 3.63 19.08
CA GLU A 252 -8.59 4.65 20.10
C GLU A 252 -9.98 5.27 19.91
N ASP A 253 -10.27 5.82 18.73
CA ASP A 253 -11.51 6.57 18.48
C ASP A 253 -12.60 5.75 17.76
N GLY A 254 -12.31 4.49 17.42
CA GLY A 254 -13.19 3.65 16.60
C GLY A 254 -12.95 3.77 15.07
N PRO A 255 -13.56 2.85 14.29
CA PRO A 255 -13.37 2.79 12.84
C PRO A 255 -14.25 3.79 12.09
N VAL A 256 -13.67 4.52 11.14
CA VAL A 256 -14.40 5.42 10.22
C VAL A 256 -14.37 4.84 8.81
N ARG A 257 -15.53 4.77 8.16
CA ARG A 257 -15.69 4.14 6.84
C ARG A 257 -14.94 4.93 5.76
N GLY A 258 -14.18 4.24 4.91
CA GLY A 258 -13.57 4.83 3.71
C GLY A 258 -12.26 5.59 3.95
N VAL A 259 -11.82 5.79 5.19
CA VAL A 259 -10.56 6.49 5.51
C VAL A 259 -9.35 5.72 4.99
N LYS A 260 -9.32 4.40 5.21
CA LYS A 260 -8.20 3.55 4.81
C LYS A 260 -8.03 3.54 3.29
N GLU A 261 -9.12 3.39 2.54
CA GLU A 261 -9.10 3.40 1.07
C GLU A 261 -8.55 4.73 0.55
N GLU A 262 -9.04 5.85 1.09
CA GLU A 262 -8.59 7.20 0.71
C GLU A 262 -7.09 7.41 1.00
N LEU A 263 -6.61 6.99 2.19
CA LEU A 263 -5.20 7.11 2.56
C LEU A 263 -4.27 6.35 1.60
N LEU A 264 -4.71 5.20 1.10
CA LEU A 264 -3.96 4.41 0.12
C LEU A 264 -3.96 5.09 -1.26
N GLU A 265 -5.05 5.76 -1.63
CA GLU A 265 -5.11 6.57 -2.86
C GLU A 265 -4.21 7.81 -2.75
N ILE A 266 -4.19 8.49 -1.60
CA ILE A 266 -3.26 9.58 -1.30
C ILE A 266 -1.81 9.08 -1.40
N ALA A 267 -1.50 7.91 -0.82
CA ALA A 267 -0.17 7.32 -0.90
C ALA A 267 0.27 7.09 -2.35
N ARG A 268 -0.60 6.52 -3.20
CA ARG A 268 -0.34 6.31 -4.63
C ARG A 268 -0.12 7.63 -5.36
N LEU A 269 -1.00 8.60 -5.10
CA LEU A 269 -0.97 9.92 -5.72
C LEU A 269 0.33 10.67 -5.39
N VAL A 270 0.71 10.71 -4.12
CA VAL A 270 1.94 11.36 -3.66
C VAL A 270 3.16 10.66 -4.24
N TYR A 271 3.21 9.33 -4.21
CA TYR A 271 4.33 8.59 -4.80
C TYR A 271 4.50 8.92 -6.29
N ASP A 272 3.41 8.93 -7.05
CA ASP A 272 3.43 9.22 -8.48
C ASP A 272 3.85 10.66 -8.80
N ARG A 273 3.37 11.65 -8.04
CA ARG A 273 3.79 13.05 -8.18
C ARG A 273 5.25 13.25 -7.78
N SER A 274 5.69 12.55 -6.73
CA SER A 274 7.07 12.60 -6.27
C SER A 274 8.03 12.06 -7.31
N ILE A 275 7.67 10.98 -8.01
CA ILE A 275 8.46 10.44 -9.13
C ILE A 275 8.61 11.48 -10.23
N LYS A 276 7.54 12.19 -10.61
CA LYS A 276 7.61 13.24 -11.62
C LYS A 276 8.53 14.38 -11.19
N LYS A 277 8.44 14.84 -9.93
CA LYS A 277 9.33 15.86 -9.38
C LYS A 277 10.79 15.39 -9.33
N MET A 278 11.03 14.13 -8.99
CA MET A 278 12.35 13.52 -8.99
C MET A 278 12.97 13.48 -10.39
N ALA A 279 12.19 13.11 -11.41
CA ALA A 279 12.65 13.12 -12.80
C ALA A 279 13.13 14.51 -13.24
N ILE A 280 12.34 15.55 -12.91
CA ILE A 280 12.70 16.95 -13.20
C ILE A 280 13.98 17.36 -12.45
N ALA A 281 14.11 16.95 -11.18
CA ALA A 281 15.30 17.25 -10.39
C ALA A 281 16.56 16.57 -10.95
N MET A 282 16.46 15.30 -11.37
CA MET A 282 17.59 14.55 -11.93
C MET A 282 18.09 15.08 -13.28
N ASN A 283 17.29 15.89 -13.99
CA ASN A 283 17.75 16.59 -15.19
C ASN A 283 18.64 17.81 -14.87
N LYS A 284 18.75 18.23 -13.61
CA LYS A 284 19.61 19.34 -13.19
C LYS A 284 21.05 18.89 -12.98
N PRO A 285 22.05 19.73 -13.32
CA PRO A 285 23.46 19.39 -13.16
C PRO A 285 23.84 19.06 -11.71
N ASP A 286 23.20 19.71 -10.73
CA ASP A 286 23.45 19.54 -9.29
C ASP A 286 23.06 18.15 -8.73
N HIS A 287 22.39 17.32 -9.54
CA HIS A 287 21.83 16.03 -9.13
C HIS A 287 22.29 14.87 -10.03
N LYS A 288 23.36 15.06 -10.81
CA LYS A 288 23.93 14.01 -11.67
C LYS A 288 24.42 12.80 -10.87
N ASP A 289 24.90 13.03 -9.66
CA ASP A 289 25.40 12.02 -8.73
C ASP A 289 24.30 11.03 -8.28
N PHE A 290 23.02 11.40 -8.32
CA PHE A 290 21.91 10.53 -7.89
C PHE A 290 21.82 9.18 -8.62
N THR A 291 22.39 9.08 -9.82
CA THR A 291 22.48 7.82 -10.58
C THR A 291 23.49 6.84 -9.99
N THR A 292 24.52 7.34 -9.30
CA THR A 292 25.58 6.54 -8.66
C THR A 292 25.38 6.45 -7.15
N GLU A 293 24.89 7.52 -6.52
CA GLU A 293 24.65 7.63 -5.08
C GLU A 293 23.17 7.43 -4.73
N THR A 294 22.69 6.19 -4.89
CA THR A 294 21.26 5.84 -4.75
C THR A 294 20.67 6.17 -3.38
N LYS A 295 21.48 6.16 -2.31
CA LYS A 295 21.06 6.55 -0.95
C LYS A 295 20.83 8.06 -0.81
N LYS A 296 21.64 8.90 -1.48
CA LYS A 296 21.38 10.34 -1.54
C LYS A 296 20.09 10.60 -2.32
N ALA A 297 19.92 9.90 -3.45
CA ALA A 297 18.72 10.02 -4.26
C ALA A 297 17.44 9.65 -3.49
N SER A 298 17.46 8.57 -2.70
CA SER A 298 16.28 8.17 -1.91
C SER A 298 16.02 9.09 -0.71
N ALA A 299 17.05 9.65 -0.09
CA ALA A 299 16.88 10.68 0.94
C ALA A 299 16.23 11.95 0.36
N TYR A 300 16.68 12.39 -0.82
CA TYR A 300 16.09 13.51 -1.54
C TYR A 300 14.65 13.23 -1.98
N PHE A 301 14.40 12.05 -2.53
CA PHE A 301 13.05 11.58 -2.87
C PHE A 301 12.12 11.58 -1.66
N SER A 302 12.61 11.15 -0.49
CA SER A 302 11.83 11.20 0.75
C SER A 302 11.47 12.62 1.19
N ALA A 303 12.29 13.62 0.86
CA ALA A 303 11.96 15.03 1.08
C ALA A 303 10.87 15.52 0.11
N ILE A 304 10.95 15.14 -1.17
CA ILE A 304 9.88 15.42 -2.14
C ILE A 304 8.54 14.81 -1.68
N VAL A 305 8.58 13.56 -1.22
CA VAL A 305 7.40 12.83 -0.71
C VAL A 305 6.77 13.56 0.45
N ARG A 306 7.57 14.07 1.38
CA ARG A 306 7.07 14.87 2.51
C ARG A 306 6.33 16.10 1.99
N ASP A 307 6.96 16.88 1.11
CA ASP A 307 6.36 18.10 0.56
C ASP A 307 5.00 17.83 -0.11
N GLU A 308 4.88 16.73 -0.86
CA GLU A 308 3.62 16.30 -1.48
C GLU A 308 2.58 15.85 -0.45
N LEU A 309 2.97 15.11 0.59
CA LEU A 309 2.06 14.71 1.68
C LEU A 309 1.56 15.92 2.47
N THR A 310 2.43 16.90 2.75
CA THR A 310 2.03 18.15 3.39
C THR A 310 1.01 18.92 2.54
N GLN A 311 1.16 18.93 1.22
CA GLN A 311 0.17 19.55 0.32
C GLN A 311 -1.19 18.84 0.39
N GLU A 312 -1.22 17.51 0.44
CA GLU A 312 -2.48 16.78 0.60
C GLU A 312 -3.09 16.99 2.00
N MET A 313 -2.27 16.99 3.05
CA MET A 313 -2.70 17.33 4.42
C MET A 313 -3.42 18.68 4.47
N LEU A 314 -2.84 19.71 3.85
CA LEU A 314 -3.46 21.04 3.80
C LEU A 314 -4.80 21.05 3.04
N LYS A 315 -4.92 20.25 1.97
CA LYS A 315 -6.19 20.13 1.23
C LYS A 315 -7.28 19.55 2.11
N TYR A 316 -7.00 18.44 2.80
CA TYR A 316 -7.98 17.84 3.71
C TYR A 316 -8.28 18.75 4.91
N GLN A 317 -7.28 19.49 5.43
CA GLN A 317 -7.52 20.48 6.48
C GLN A 317 -8.46 21.61 6.01
N ASN A 318 -8.25 22.12 4.79
CA ASN A 318 -9.16 23.11 4.21
C ASN A 318 -10.57 22.53 3.98
N GLN A 319 -10.70 21.26 3.59
CA GLN A 319 -12.00 20.60 3.48
C GLN A 319 -12.69 20.50 4.84
N VAL A 320 -11.99 20.08 5.89
CA VAL A 320 -12.52 20.05 7.26
C VAL A 320 -13.08 21.40 7.67
N ASP A 321 -12.33 22.47 7.42
CA ASP A 321 -12.73 23.81 7.82
C ASP A 321 -13.94 24.29 7.01
N ASN A 322 -13.96 24.08 5.69
CA ASN A 322 -15.11 24.38 4.85
C ASN A 322 -16.39 23.66 5.30
N TYR A 323 -16.27 22.38 5.71
CA TYR A 323 -17.41 21.60 6.20
C TYR A 323 -17.87 22.07 7.58
N LYS A 324 -16.94 22.43 8.48
CA LYS A 324 -17.27 23.04 9.78
C LYS A 324 -17.98 24.38 9.60
N ASP A 325 -17.53 25.21 8.66
CA ASP A 325 -18.16 26.49 8.34
C ASP A 325 -19.56 26.28 7.77
N LEU A 326 -19.74 25.31 6.86
CA LEU A 326 -21.03 24.97 6.28
C LEU A 326 -22.04 24.51 7.33
N LEU A 327 -21.62 23.66 8.27
CA LEU A 327 -22.45 23.18 9.38
C LEU A 327 -22.71 24.26 10.44
N SER A 328 -21.79 25.20 10.63
CA SER A 328 -21.96 26.32 11.56
C SER A 328 -22.85 27.42 11.01
N SER A 329 -22.88 27.59 9.69
CA SER A 329 -23.63 28.65 8.99
C SER A 329 -25.08 28.28 8.66
N ASN A 330 -25.47 27.01 8.79
CA ASN A 330 -26.81 26.52 8.48
C ASN A 330 -27.48 25.90 9.72
N GLU A 331 -28.34 26.67 10.39
CA GLU A 331 -29.15 26.17 11.52
C GLU A 331 -30.03 24.96 11.13
N HIS A 332 -30.49 24.89 9.87
CA HIS A 332 -31.26 23.75 9.35
C HIS A 332 -30.45 22.44 9.22
N LEU A 333 -29.12 22.52 9.09
CA LEU A 333 -28.24 21.35 9.11
C LEU A 333 -27.82 20.97 10.55
N ARG A 334 -27.89 21.91 11.49
CA ARG A 334 -27.76 21.64 12.94
C ARG A 334 -28.99 20.94 13.51
N GLY A 335 -30.19 21.29 13.05
CA GLY A 335 -31.47 20.75 13.55
C GLY A 335 -31.68 19.25 13.32
N SER A 336 -30.99 18.62 12.37
CA SER A 336 -31.08 17.17 12.13
C SER A 336 -30.34 16.31 13.15
N TYR A 337 -29.75 16.91 14.20
CA TYR A 337 -29.21 16.19 15.35
C TYR A 337 -30.29 15.67 16.32
N GLN A 338 -31.51 16.23 16.27
CA GLN A 338 -32.65 15.76 17.05
C GLN A 338 -33.59 14.97 16.14
N MET A 339 -33.66 13.66 16.37
CA MET A 339 -34.54 12.76 15.65
C MET A 339 -36.02 13.08 15.94
N GLU A 340 -36.77 13.46 14.90
CA GLU A 340 -38.19 13.14 14.81
C GLU A 340 -38.41 12.32 13.54
N LEU A 341 -38.66 11.01 13.72
CA LEU A 341 -39.13 10.14 12.65
C LEU A 341 -40.54 10.60 12.27
N GLN A 342 -40.69 11.28 11.14
CA GLN A 342 -42.01 11.50 10.55
C GLN A 342 -42.45 10.20 9.89
N TYR A 343 -43.57 9.66 10.37
CA TYR A 343 -44.22 8.47 9.83
C TYR A 343 -45.32 8.92 8.86
N ASP A 344 -45.40 8.23 7.73
CA ASP A 344 -46.57 8.29 6.85
C ASP A 344 -47.75 7.61 7.56
N GLU A 345 -48.79 8.37 7.92
CA GLU A 345 -49.97 7.89 8.64
C GLU A 345 -50.78 6.83 7.85
N GLU A 346 -50.66 6.79 6.51
CA GLU A 346 -51.36 5.80 5.68
C GLU A 346 -50.57 4.49 5.50
N THR A 347 -49.24 4.54 5.51
CA THR A 347 -48.39 3.37 5.18
C THR A 347 -47.52 2.87 6.32
N GLY A 348 -47.44 3.60 7.44
CA GLY A 348 -46.62 3.27 8.61
C GLY A 348 -45.10 3.27 8.33
N LYS A 349 -44.66 3.84 7.19
CA LYS A 349 -43.25 3.91 6.81
C LYS A 349 -42.63 5.23 7.25
N ALA A 350 -41.41 5.16 7.79
CA ALA A 350 -40.62 6.34 8.09
C ALA A 350 -40.18 7.04 6.79
N LEU A 351 -40.52 8.32 6.65
CA LEU A 351 -40.11 9.14 5.51
C LEU A 351 -38.83 9.90 5.87
N LEU A 352 -37.69 9.50 5.27
CA LEU A 352 -36.47 10.32 5.31
C LEU A 352 -36.50 11.34 4.16
N GLY A 353 -36.66 12.63 4.49
CA GLY A 353 -36.51 13.73 3.54
C GLY A 353 -35.07 13.83 2.96
N ASP A 354 -34.93 14.31 1.73
CA ASP A 354 -33.64 14.36 1.02
C ASP A 354 -32.63 15.36 1.64
N SER A 355 -33.11 16.39 2.34
CA SER A 355 -32.29 17.30 3.15
C SER A 355 -31.60 16.58 4.32
N LEU A 356 -32.27 15.57 4.89
CA LEU A 356 -31.82 14.77 6.03
C LEU A 356 -30.74 13.75 5.64
N LYS A 357 -30.84 13.17 4.42
CA LYS A 357 -29.77 12.34 3.84
C LYS A 357 -28.50 13.14 3.56
N THR A 358 -28.65 14.37 3.08
CA THR A 358 -27.53 15.26 2.73
C THR A 358 -26.77 15.75 3.97
N ALA A 359 -27.48 16.10 5.05
CA ALA A 359 -26.89 16.48 6.33
C ALA A 359 -26.06 15.32 6.93
N ASN A 360 -26.62 14.11 6.95
CA ASN A 360 -25.94 12.92 7.44
C ASN A 360 -24.68 12.58 6.63
N GLN A 361 -24.71 12.71 5.29
CA GLN A 361 -23.52 12.49 4.48
C GLN A 361 -22.43 13.54 4.74
N THR A 362 -22.83 14.81 4.93
CA THR A 362 -21.90 15.92 5.21
C THR A 362 -21.15 15.72 6.54
N VAL A 363 -21.84 15.22 7.58
CA VAL A 363 -21.22 14.90 8.88
C VAL A 363 -20.27 13.70 8.76
N LEU A 364 -20.68 12.64 8.07
CA LEU A 364 -19.84 11.47 7.84
C LEU A 364 -18.58 11.82 7.02
N ASP A 365 -18.71 12.70 6.02
CA ASP A 365 -17.58 13.21 5.24
C ASP A 365 -16.65 14.06 6.09
N LEU A 366 -17.19 14.92 6.97
CA LEU A 366 -16.39 15.71 7.92
C LEU A 366 -15.58 14.80 8.85
N GLU A 367 -16.19 13.80 9.47
CA GLU A 367 -15.49 12.82 10.32
C GLU A 367 -14.37 12.11 9.55
N LYS A 368 -14.65 11.67 8.31
CA LYS A 368 -13.65 11.07 7.42
C LYS A 368 -12.48 12.03 7.16
N TYR A 369 -12.74 13.29 6.80
CA TYR A 369 -11.70 14.25 6.47
C TYR A 369 -10.88 14.68 7.69
N VAL A 370 -11.51 14.89 8.85
CA VAL A 370 -10.82 15.15 10.12
C VAL A 370 -9.85 14.02 10.42
N ARG A 371 -10.30 12.78 10.25
CA ARG A 371 -9.48 11.60 10.49
C ARG A 371 -8.28 11.53 9.54
N ILE A 372 -8.50 11.74 8.24
CA ILE A 372 -7.42 11.76 7.23
C ILE A 372 -6.41 12.85 7.56
N ALA A 373 -6.86 14.09 7.82
CA ALA A 373 -5.98 15.20 8.15
C ALA A 373 -5.11 14.89 9.39
N ARG A 374 -5.70 14.30 10.44
CA ARG A 374 -4.97 13.87 11.64
C ARG A 374 -3.91 12.80 11.32
N VAL A 375 -4.24 11.78 10.53
CA VAL A 375 -3.28 10.74 10.13
C VAL A 375 -2.10 11.35 9.37
N LEU A 376 -2.37 12.25 8.42
CA LEU A 376 -1.33 12.92 7.64
C LEU A 376 -0.45 13.83 8.51
N SER A 377 -1.05 14.55 9.46
CA SER A 377 -0.32 15.39 10.42
C SER A 377 0.62 14.56 11.30
N ASN A 378 0.12 13.44 11.86
CA ASN A 378 0.95 12.55 12.67
C ASN A 378 2.10 11.94 11.85
N TRP A 379 1.86 11.66 10.57
CA TRP A 379 2.91 11.15 9.67
C TRP A 379 4.02 12.19 9.46
N ASP A 380 3.68 13.47 9.22
CA ASP A 380 4.67 14.53 9.05
C ASP A 380 5.49 14.73 10.33
N GLU A 381 4.82 14.76 11.48
CA GLU A 381 5.46 14.87 12.79
C GLU A 381 6.46 13.72 13.03
N GLU A 382 6.07 12.47 12.77
CA GLU A 382 6.98 11.31 12.88
C GLU A 382 8.16 11.41 11.90
N TRP A 383 7.92 11.89 10.67
CA TRP A 383 8.97 12.05 9.66
C TRP A 383 10.03 13.08 10.09
N VAL A 384 9.57 14.19 10.68
CA VAL A 384 10.43 15.25 11.23
C VAL A 384 11.19 14.73 12.44
N LYS A 385 10.49 14.15 13.42
CA LYS A 385 11.09 13.60 14.63
C LYS A 385 12.15 12.55 14.31
N ALA A 386 11.94 11.68 13.33
CA ALA A 386 12.94 10.68 12.94
C ALA A 386 14.25 11.31 12.42
N ARG A 387 14.16 12.46 11.74
CA ARG A 387 15.33 13.19 11.23
C ARG A 387 15.98 14.10 12.26
N ALA A 388 15.23 14.57 13.24
CA ALA A 388 15.79 15.29 14.38
C ALA A 388 16.46 14.31 15.36
N ASN A 389 15.83 13.16 15.67
CA ASN A 389 16.36 12.16 16.58
C ASN A 389 17.59 11.43 16.05
N THR A 390 17.75 11.29 14.73
CA THR A 390 19.00 10.79 14.14
C THR A 390 20.19 11.72 14.39
N VAL A 391 19.95 12.97 14.78
CA VAL A 391 20.98 13.92 15.21
C VAL A 391 21.22 13.84 16.74
N VAL A 392 20.26 13.34 17.53
CA VAL A 392 20.32 13.30 19.00
C VAL A 392 20.82 11.94 19.55
N TYR A 393 20.50 10.82 18.89
CA TYR A 393 20.87 9.47 19.34
C TYR A 393 22.36 9.11 19.16
N GLU A 394 23.18 10.02 18.65
CA GLU A 394 24.64 9.86 18.62
C GLU A 394 25.29 10.00 20.01
N LYS A 395 24.49 10.27 21.07
CA LYS A 395 24.97 10.63 22.41
C LYS A 395 25.09 9.49 23.45
N ASN A 396 24.45 8.33 23.29
CA ASN A 396 24.29 7.39 24.42
C ASN A 396 25.04 6.05 24.34
N GLU A 397 25.88 5.78 23.32
CA GLU A 397 26.67 4.53 23.25
C GLU A 397 28.18 4.73 23.54
N ALA A 398 28.51 5.61 24.48
CA ALA A 398 29.78 5.48 25.21
C ALA A 398 29.66 4.55 26.42
N GLU A 399 28.45 4.21 26.88
CA GLU A 399 28.25 3.28 27.99
C GLU A 399 27.01 2.40 27.79
N LYS A 400 27.29 1.11 27.51
CA LYS A 400 26.46 -0.11 27.60
C LYS A 400 26.08 -0.76 26.26
N SER A 401 26.65 -1.96 26.10
CA SER A 401 26.23 -3.04 25.22
C SER A 401 24.82 -3.53 25.59
N ASP A 402 23.91 -3.62 24.64
CA ASP A 402 23.42 -4.89 24.08
C ASP A 402 22.17 -4.69 23.20
N GLU A 403 22.21 -5.36 22.05
CA GLU A 403 21.11 -5.85 21.20
C GLU A 403 19.81 -5.02 21.04
N VAL A 404 19.77 -4.10 20.07
CA VAL A 404 18.67 -4.01 19.07
C VAL A 404 19.22 -3.37 17.79
N ALA A 405 18.98 -4.00 16.63
CA ALA A 405 19.44 -3.52 15.32
C ALA A 405 18.97 -2.08 15.01
N SER A 406 19.90 -1.13 15.13
CA SER A 406 19.74 0.30 14.86
C SER A 406 19.97 0.64 13.37
N PRO A 407 19.36 1.71 12.84
CA PRO A 407 19.57 2.15 11.45
C PRO A 407 21.01 2.65 11.27
N LYS A 408 21.64 2.27 10.15
CA LYS A 408 23.05 2.58 9.82
C LYS A 408 23.41 4.06 10.07
N LYS A 409 24.35 4.27 11.01
CA LYS A 409 24.94 5.55 11.45
C LYS A 409 25.56 6.33 10.26
N ARG A 410 25.40 7.66 10.23
CA ARG A 410 26.11 8.56 9.29
C ARG A 410 27.22 9.23 10.10
N VAL A 411 28.49 9.06 9.70
CA VAL A 411 29.64 9.61 10.44
C VAL A 411 29.94 11.00 9.88
N TRP A 412 29.93 12.03 10.73
CA TRP A 412 30.35 13.40 10.39
C TRP A 412 31.82 13.59 10.77
N ASN A 413 32.57 14.34 9.96
CA ASN A 413 34.01 14.48 10.16
C ASN A 413 34.37 15.64 11.10
N SER A 414 33.46 16.59 11.37
CA SER A 414 33.70 17.68 12.34
C SER A 414 32.41 18.28 12.95
N LYS A 415 32.57 19.00 14.07
CA LYS A 415 31.49 19.78 14.71
C LYS A 415 30.92 20.85 13.78
N GLU A 416 31.80 21.52 13.04
CA GLU A 416 31.38 22.54 12.08
C GLU A 416 30.50 21.92 11.00
N GLU A 417 30.82 20.72 10.51
CA GLU A 417 30.03 20.03 9.49
C GLU A 417 28.60 19.72 9.98
N ALA A 418 28.47 19.21 11.22
CA ALA A 418 27.19 18.95 11.86
C ALA A 418 26.37 20.24 12.11
N ILE A 419 27.00 21.30 12.60
CA ILE A 419 26.38 22.62 12.79
C ILE A 419 25.93 23.20 11.45
N THR A 420 26.75 23.07 10.40
CA THR A 420 26.45 23.60 9.07
C THR A 420 25.28 22.84 8.44
N HIS A 421 25.22 21.52 8.63
CA HIS A 421 24.10 20.71 8.19
C HIS A 421 22.82 21.04 8.97
N LEU A 422 22.87 21.21 10.29
CA LEU A 422 21.74 21.63 11.11
C LEU A 422 21.23 23.02 10.74
N LYS A 423 22.13 23.99 10.52
CA LYS A 423 21.77 25.31 9.99
C LYS A 423 21.11 25.20 8.62
N SER A 424 21.60 24.32 7.74
CA SER A 424 20.95 24.06 6.45
C SER A 424 19.57 23.41 6.60
N ALA A 425 19.39 22.48 7.53
CA ALA A 425 18.13 21.80 7.79
C ALA A 425 17.11 22.76 8.40
N LYS A 426 17.50 23.55 9.41
CA LYS A 426 16.73 24.65 9.99
C LYS A 426 16.28 25.62 8.90
N LYS A 427 17.23 26.10 8.08
CA LYS A 427 16.94 27.03 6.98
C LYS A 427 15.93 26.44 5.98
N LYS A 428 16.13 25.19 5.53
CA LYS A 428 15.20 24.53 4.60
C LYS A 428 13.81 24.33 5.20
N ALA A 429 13.72 23.95 6.48
CA ALA A 429 12.45 23.81 7.18
C ALA A 429 11.72 25.16 7.34
N SER A 430 12.43 26.21 7.76
CA SER A 430 11.88 27.56 7.86
C SER A 430 11.45 28.13 6.50
N GLU A 431 12.21 27.89 5.42
CA GLU A 431 11.82 28.27 4.06
C GLU A 431 10.55 27.56 3.58
N GLN A 432 10.34 26.30 3.97
CA GLN A 432 9.12 25.56 3.67
C GLN A 432 7.91 26.14 4.42
N ILE A 433 8.06 26.49 5.70
CA ILE A 433 6.99 27.17 6.46
C ILE A 433 6.65 28.53 5.85
N LEU A 434 7.65 29.29 5.40
CA LEU A 434 7.42 30.57 4.71
C LEU A 434 6.70 30.39 3.36
N LYS A 435 7.03 29.35 2.59
CA LYS A 435 6.28 29.01 1.36
C LYS A 435 4.84 28.62 1.67
N LEU A 436 4.60 27.93 2.78
CA LEU A 436 3.26 27.57 3.26
C LEU A 436 2.44 28.81 3.64
N ILE A 437 3.04 29.75 4.38
CA ILE A 437 2.43 31.04 4.72
C ILE A 437 2.06 31.79 3.43
N ALA A 438 3.00 31.91 2.48
CA ALA A 438 2.76 32.60 1.21
C ALA A 438 1.63 31.96 0.37
N LEU A 439 1.52 30.63 0.37
CA LEU A 439 0.45 29.91 -0.34
C LEU A 439 -0.91 30.08 0.33
N ILE A 440 -0.97 30.09 1.65
CA ILE A 440 -2.23 30.32 2.41
C ILE A 440 -2.69 31.76 2.22
N SER A 441 -1.77 32.73 2.28
CA SER A 441 -2.09 34.13 1.99
C SER A 441 -2.55 34.35 0.55
N LYS A 442 -2.00 33.60 -0.42
CA LYS A 442 -2.33 33.75 -1.85
C LYS A 442 -3.62 33.03 -2.26
N ASN A 443 -3.92 31.87 -1.67
CA ASN A 443 -5.06 31.02 -2.07
C ASN A 443 -6.23 31.06 -1.07
N GLY A 444 -6.04 31.64 0.12
CA GLY A 444 -7.08 31.75 1.16
C GLY A 444 -8.19 32.75 0.82
N ILE A 445 -7.97 33.61 -0.18
CA ILE A 445 -8.94 34.60 -0.69
C ILE A 445 -9.14 34.31 -2.19
N SER A 446 -9.94 33.33 -2.58
CA SER A 446 -10.25 33.15 -4.00
C SER A 446 -11.29 34.19 -4.45
N THR A 447 -10.90 35.07 -5.37
CA THR A 447 -11.71 36.10 -6.03
C THR A 447 -12.63 35.54 -7.12
N GLU A 448 -13.52 34.60 -6.77
CA GLU A 448 -14.61 34.18 -7.64
C GLU A 448 -15.94 34.16 -6.87
N SER A 449 -16.43 35.34 -6.49
CA SER A 449 -17.84 35.53 -6.15
C SER A 449 -18.49 36.43 -7.19
N ASN A 450 -18.83 35.86 -8.35
CA ASN A 450 -19.76 36.54 -9.25
C ASN A 450 -21.18 36.43 -8.70
N LYS A 451 -21.70 37.59 -8.27
CA LYS A 451 -23.10 37.99 -8.11
C LYS A 451 -24.00 37.16 -7.19
N VAL A 452 -23.95 37.40 -5.86
CA VAL A 452 -25.15 37.52 -4.98
C VAL A 452 -24.79 38.35 -3.72
N ASN A 453 -25.57 39.40 -3.43
CA ASN A 453 -25.64 40.23 -2.20
C ASN A 453 -24.34 40.75 -1.54
N ALA A 454 -24.00 42.00 -1.82
CA ALA A 454 -22.82 42.74 -1.30
C ALA A 454 -22.65 42.68 0.23
N ASN A 455 -23.72 42.85 1.03
CA ASN A 455 -23.61 42.87 2.49
C ASN A 455 -23.33 41.49 3.12
N ARG A 456 -23.65 40.39 2.40
CA ARG A 456 -23.28 39.03 2.83
C ARG A 456 -21.84 38.70 2.44
N VAL A 457 -21.37 39.23 1.31
CA VAL A 457 -19.99 39.03 0.83
C VAL A 457 -18.98 39.72 1.74
N GLU A 458 -19.22 40.97 2.17
CA GLU A 458 -18.32 41.67 3.10
C GLU A 458 -18.12 40.91 4.42
N LYS A 459 -19.22 40.48 5.06
CA LYS A 459 -19.14 39.72 6.32
C LYS A 459 -18.46 38.36 6.14
N PHE A 460 -18.61 37.72 4.98
CA PHE A 460 -17.93 36.46 4.63
C PHE A 460 -16.44 36.67 4.32
N GLU A 461 -16.07 37.79 3.69
CA GLU A 461 -14.67 38.14 3.44
C GLU A 461 -13.93 38.48 4.72
N ASP A 462 -14.56 39.18 5.67
CA ASP A 462 -13.95 39.55 6.94
C ASP A 462 -13.67 38.32 7.82
N ILE A 463 -14.64 37.39 7.93
CA ILE A 463 -14.44 36.12 8.67
C ILE A 463 -13.37 35.25 8.00
N ARG A 464 -13.29 35.25 6.66
CA ARG A 464 -12.23 34.55 5.93
C ARG A 464 -10.87 35.18 6.15
N ARG A 465 -10.77 36.52 6.16
CA ARG A 465 -9.52 37.23 6.48
C ARG A 465 -9.07 36.93 7.90
N GLU A 466 -9.95 37.00 8.89
CA GLU A 466 -9.64 36.64 10.28
C GLU A 466 -9.15 35.20 10.42
N THR A 467 -9.76 34.27 9.68
CA THR A 467 -9.36 32.85 9.68
C THR A 467 -8.01 32.63 8.99
N VAL A 468 -7.75 33.31 7.87
CA VAL A 468 -6.46 33.29 7.17
C VAL A 468 -5.37 33.89 8.07
N ASP A 469 -5.66 35.01 8.74
CA ASP A 469 -4.75 35.69 9.65
C ASP A 469 -4.42 34.82 10.87
N TYR A 470 -5.43 34.17 11.46
CA TYR A 470 -5.22 33.21 12.54
C TYR A 470 -4.32 32.03 12.10
N ARG A 471 -4.54 31.48 10.90
CA ARG A 471 -3.71 30.39 10.35
C ARG A 471 -2.28 30.83 10.08
N VAL A 472 -2.10 32.05 9.56
CA VAL A 472 -0.78 32.65 9.35
C VAL A 472 -0.09 32.81 10.71
N GLN A 473 -0.79 33.30 11.74
CA GLN A 473 -0.25 33.40 13.10
C GLN A 473 0.14 32.04 13.71
N VAL A 474 -0.68 31.00 13.53
CA VAL A 474 -0.35 29.64 14.02
C VAL A 474 0.89 29.09 13.31
N LEU A 475 1.04 29.32 12.01
CA LEU A 475 2.24 28.90 11.27
C LEU A 475 3.47 29.71 11.65
N TRP A 476 3.33 31.00 11.94
CA TRP A 476 4.41 31.80 12.53
C TRP A 476 4.83 31.28 13.89
N LYS A 477 3.88 30.97 14.77
CA LYS A 477 4.16 30.37 16.08
C LYS A 477 4.80 28.99 15.95
N THR A 478 4.37 28.19 14.98
CA THR A 478 4.97 26.89 14.68
C THR A 478 6.40 27.06 14.17
N LYS A 479 6.65 28.05 13.30
CA LYS A 479 8.01 28.41 12.85
C LYS A 479 8.89 28.79 14.04
N GLU A 480 8.41 29.62 14.96
CA GLU A 480 9.15 30.01 16.16
C GLU A 480 9.46 28.80 17.06
N GLN A 481 8.49 27.91 17.28
CA GLN A 481 8.71 26.67 18.03
C GLN A 481 9.73 25.76 17.35
N TYR A 482 9.67 25.63 16.03
CA TYR A 482 10.65 24.89 15.24
C TYR A 482 12.04 25.52 15.31
N GLU A 483 12.14 26.83 15.19
CA GLU A 483 13.41 27.55 15.26
C GLU A 483 14.03 27.45 16.65
N SER A 484 13.22 27.58 17.70
CA SER A 484 13.63 27.37 19.09
C SER A 484 14.10 25.93 19.32
N TYR A 485 13.38 24.94 18.79
CA TYR A 485 13.79 23.53 18.86
C TYR A 485 15.15 23.28 18.19
N PHE A 486 15.39 23.83 16.99
CA PHE A 486 16.68 23.72 16.31
C PHE A 486 17.80 24.50 17.02
N ASP A 487 17.48 25.61 17.69
CA ASP A 487 18.44 26.41 18.46
C ASP A 487 18.82 25.73 19.77
N GLU A 488 17.88 25.08 20.46
CA GLU A 488 18.15 24.19 21.59
C GLU A 488 19.01 23.00 21.16
N LEU A 489 18.63 22.32 20.07
CA LEU A 489 19.44 21.26 19.46
C LEU A 489 20.86 21.71 19.14
N SER A 490 21.03 22.94 18.66
CA SER A 490 22.36 23.49 18.32
C SER A 490 23.22 23.79 19.55
N LYS A 491 22.59 24.16 20.68
CA LYS A 491 23.25 24.38 21.98
C LYS A 491 23.66 23.07 22.64
N GLU A 492 22.93 21.99 22.38
CA GLU A 492 23.21 20.66 22.91
C GLU A 492 24.32 19.90 22.16
N ILE A 493 24.81 20.44 21.02
CA ILE A 493 25.94 19.88 20.27
C ILE A 493 27.24 20.04 21.06
N THR A 494 27.66 18.96 21.68
CA THR A 494 28.98 18.78 22.29
C THR A 494 29.82 17.87 21.38
N VAL A 495 31.11 18.19 21.23
CA VAL A 495 32.05 17.38 20.44
C VAL A 495 32.52 16.23 21.32
N ALA A 496 32.73 15.06 20.72
CA ALA A 496 33.44 13.95 21.34
C ALA A 496 34.92 14.30 21.59
#